data_AF-K1TEN2-F1
#
_entry.id   AF-K1TEN2-F1
#
_cell.length_a   1.000
_cell.length_b   1.000
_cell.length_c   1.000
_cell.angle_alpha   90.00
_cell.angle_beta   90.00
_cell.angle_gamma   90.00
#
_symmetry.space_group_name_H-M   'P 1'
#
loop_
_entity.id
_entity.type
_entity.pdbx_description
1 polymer ?
#
loop_
_entity_poly.entity_id
_entity_poly.type
_entity_poly.pdbx_seq_one_letter_code
_entity_poly.pdbx_strand_id
1 'polypeptide(L)'
;MGTLKDKEAVARFNKKQKELNSLPAIDYEAVNQTKWEYYRLLFRQDGEKTLSSKGFKEFFDANKEWLQPYAVFSYLRDAYKTPNFREWPKYSTYHAKEIEKMCQPETADYPHIALYFYIQYHLHLQLLAATQYAREQGVALKGDIPIGISRNSVEAWTEPYYFNLNG
;
A
#
# COMPACT_ATOMS: atom_id res chain seq x y z
N MET A 1 -2.00 10.82 -7.72
CA MET A 1 -2.94 11.06 -6.61
C MET A 1 -3.42 12.51 -6.68
N GLY A 2 -4.56 12.82 -6.07
CA GLY A 2 -5.13 14.16 -6.08
C GLY A 2 -4.38 15.17 -5.20
N THR A 3 -4.93 16.39 -5.14
CA THR A 3 -4.43 17.50 -4.31
C THR A 3 -5.33 17.68 -3.10
N LEU A 4 -4.75 17.98 -1.94
CA LEU A 4 -5.52 18.36 -0.75
C LEU A 4 -6.28 19.67 -1.02
N LYS A 5 -7.52 19.76 -0.52
CA LYS A 5 -8.36 20.97 -0.57
C LYS A 5 -7.89 22.03 0.43
N ASP A 6 -7.29 21.59 1.53
CA ASP A 6 -6.67 22.47 2.52
C ASP A 6 -5.39 23.12 1.96
N LYS A 7 -5.48 24.42 1.68
CA LYS A 7 -4.39 25.20 1.09
C LYS A 7 -3.19 25.34 2.02
N GLU A 8 -3.39 25.40 3.33
CA GLU A 8 -2.28 25.49 4.31
C GLU A 8 -1.52 24.17 4.36
N ALA A 9 -2.25 23.05 4.39
CA ALA A 9 -1.63 21.73 4.29
C ALA A 9 -0.85 21.58 2.98
N VAL A 10 -1.43 21.96 1.83
CA VAL A 10 -0.73 21.95 0.53
C VAL A 10 0.57 22.77 0.58
N ALA A 11 0.51 24.00 1.11
CA ALA A 11 1.70 24.85 1.22
C ALA A 11 2.79 24.21 2.09
N ARG A 12 2.40 23.60 3.22
CA ARG A 12 3.31 22.86 4.12
C ARG A 12 3.98 21.69 3.41
N PHE A 13 3.21 20.84 2.73
CA PHE A 13 3.75 19.68 2.00
C PHE A 13 4.64 20.11 0.83
N ASN A 14 4.27 21.16 0.08
CA ASN A 14 5.09 21.69 -1.00
C ASN A 14 6.43 22.24 -0.49
N LYS A 15 6.43 22.92 0.66
CA LYS A 15 7.67 23.38 1.30
C LYS A 15 8.55 22.17 1.67
N LYS A 16 7.98 21.16 2.34
CA LYS A 16 8.72 19.97 2.76
C LYS A 16 9.23 19.15 1.56
N GLN A 17 8.46 19.06 0.49
CA GLN A 17 8.88 18.42 -0.76
C GLN A 17 10.12 19.12 -1.35
N LYS A 18 10.11 20.44 -1.44
CA LYS A 18 11.25 21.21 -1.96
C LYS A 18 12.50 21.02 -1.09
N GLU A 19 12.33 21.05 0.23
CA GLU A 19 13.40 20.79 1.20
C GLU A 19 14.01 19.39 1.00
N LEU A 20 13.19 18.34 1.02
CA LEU A 20 13.65 16.96 0.86
C LEU A 20 14.28 16.70 -0.52
N ASN A 21 13.73 17.29 -1.58
CA ASN A 21 14.28 17.16 -2.93
C ASN A 21 15.62 17.92 -3.11
N SER A 22 15.95 18.85 -2.21
CA SER A 22 17.22 19.60 -2.27
C SER A 22 18.37 18.86 -1.60
N LEU A 23 18.09 17.77 -0.87
CA LEU A 23 19.11 16.97 -0.21
C LEU A 23 19.97 16.23 -1.25
N PRO A 24 21.28 16.07 -1.00
CA PRO A 24 22.18 15.38 -1.93
C PRO A 24 21.90 13.86 -2.03
N ALA A 25 21.18 13.31 -1.05
CA ALA A 25 20.75 11.92 -1.00
C ALA A 25 19.32 11.82 -0.46
N ILE A 26 18.63 10.72 -0.78
CA ILE A 26 17.26 10.49 -0.33
C ILE A 26 17.24 10.18 1.17
N ASP A 27 16.57 11.04 1.95
CA ASP A 27 16.18 10.73 3.32
C ASP A 27 14.89 9.88 3.30
N TYR A 28 15.07 8.55 3.30
CA TYR A 28 13.95 7.61 3.21
C TYR A 28 12.95 7.75 4.35
N GLU A 29 13.42 7.98 5.58
CA GLU A 29 12.55 8.09 6.75
C GLU A 29 11.68 9.34 6.66
N ALA A 30 12.29 10.51 6.41
CA ALA A 30 11.54 11.76 6.32
C ALA A 30 10.60 11.78 5.11
N VAL A 31 11.01 11.21 3.97
CA VAL A 31 10.14 11.08 2.78
C VAL A 31 8.95 10.18 3.08
N ASN A 32 9.18 9.01 3.70
CA ASN A 32 8.12 8.07 4.01
C ASN A 32 7.14 8.66 5.03
N GLN A 33 7.63 9.28 6.09
CA GLN A 33 6.78 9.96 7.08
C GLN A 33 5.91 11.03 6.41
N THR A 34 6.52 11.91 5.60
CA THR A 34 5.81 12.98 4.90
C THR A 34 4.74 12.43 3.95
N LYS A 35 5.07 11.38 3.19
CA LYS A 35 4.12 10.72 2.27
C LYS A 35 2.97 10.06 3.04
N TRP A 36 3.24 9.37 4.14
CA TRP A 36 2.22 8.72 4.96
C TRP A 36 1.24 9.72 5.56
N GLU A 37 1.72 10.86 6.05
CA GLU A 37 0.86 11.95 6.51
C GLU A 37 -0.03 12.46 5.37
N TYR A 38 0.54 12.67 4.19
CA TYR A 38 -0.22 13.12 3.00
C TYR A 38 -1.28 12.09 2.57
N TYR A 39 -0.94 10.80 2.53
CA TYR A 39 -1.87 9.72 2.18
C TYR A 39 -3.05 9.65 3.13
N ARG A 40 -2.82 9.78 4.45
CA ARG A 40 -3.90 9.78 5.45
C ARG A 40 -4.85 10.95 5.25
N LEU A 41 -4.33 12.14 4.92
CA LEU A 41 -5.15 13.31 4.66
C LEU A 41 -5.96 13.17 3.37
N LEU A 42 -5.35 12.69 2.29
CA LEU A 42 -6.06 12.43 1.03
C LEU A 42 -7.11 11.35 1.17
N PHE A 43 -6.80 10.27 1.89
CA PHE A 43 -7.75 9.20 2.13
C PHE A 43 -8.95 9.69 2.95
N ARG A 44 -8.72 10.53 3.98
CA ARG A 44 -9.82 11.17 4.71
C ARG A 44 -10.65 12.10 3.81
N GLN A 45 -10.04 12.75 2.82
CA GLN A 45 -10.71 13.69 1.94
C GLN A 45 -11.56 13.01 0.84
N ASP A 46 -10.98 12.02 0.15
CA ASP A 46 -11.56 11.45 -1.07
C ASP A 46 -11.58 9.91 -1.07
N GLY A 47 -11.17 9.25 0.02
CA GLY A 47 -11.06 7.80 0.12
C GLY A 47 -12.37 7.09 -0.17
N GLU A 48 -13.45 7.46 0.53
CA GLU A 48 -14.78 6.87 0.34
C GLU A 48 -15.26 6.99 -1.11
N LYS A 49 -15.08 8.18 -1.72
CA LYS A 49 -15.43 8.44 -3.11
C LYS A 49 -14.64 7.53 -4.06
N THR A 50 -13.33 7.39 -3.84
CA THR A 50 -12.48 6.51 -4.65
C THR A 50 -12.90 5.05 -4.49
N LEU A 51 -13.08 4.57 -3.26
CA LEU A 51 -13.44 3.18 -2.97
C LEU A 51 -14.85 2.81 -3.47
N SER A 52 -15.74 3.79 -3.59
CA SER A 52 -17.08 3.61 -4.14
C SER A 52 -17.11 3.63 -5.67
N SER A 53 -16.03 4.09 -6.32
CA SER A 53 -15.96 4.25 -7.77
C SER A 53 -15.97 2.91 -8.51
N LYS A 54 -16.53 2.91 -9.73
CA LYS A 54 -16.56 1.72 -10.59
C LYS A 54 -15.15 1.18 -10.86
N GLY A 55 -14.21 2.06 -11.19
CA GLY A 55 -12.83 1.66 -11.50
C GLY A 55 -12.08 1.06 -10.31
N PHE A 56 -12.35 1.52 -9.08
CA PHE A 56 -11.80 0.86 -7.90
C PHE A 56 -12.40 -0.53 -7.69
N LYS A 57 -13.72 -0.69 -7.81
CA LYS A 57 -14.39 -1.99 -7.63
C LYS A 57 -13.87 -3.03 -8.63
N GLU A 58 -13.71 -2.64 -9.89
CA GLU A 58 -13.11 -3.50 -10.93
C GLU A 58 -11.65 -3.88 -10.59
N PHE A 59 -10.84 -2.91 -10.15
CA PHE A 59 -9.47 -3.18 -9.69
C PHE A 59 -9.46 -4.13 -8.49
N PHE A 60 -10.32 -3.89 -7.50
CA PHE A 60 -10.40 -4.71 -6.30
C PHE A 60 -10.80 -6.14 -6.64
N ASP A 61 -11.86 -6.35 -7.42
CA ASP A 61 -12.34 -7.68 -7.81
C ASP A 61 -11.28 -8.47 -8.59
N ALA A 62 -10.51 -7.80 -9.45
CA ALA A 62 -9.44 -8.41 -10.22
C ALA A 62 -8.18 -8.75 -9.39
N ASN A 63 -8.01 -8.15 -8.21
CA ASN A 63 -6.76 -8.23 -7.43
C ASN A 63 -6.94 -8.71 -5.98
N LYS A 64 -8.17 -8.96 -5.53
CA LYS A 64 -8.50 -9.23 -4.11
C LYS A 64 -7.68 -10.36 -3.49
N GLU A 65 -7.33 -11.38 -4.27
CA GLU A 65 -6.57 -12.54 -3.79
C GLU A 65 -5.22 -12.16 -3.18
N TRP A 66 -4.47 -11.24 -3.80
CA TRP A 66 -3.22 -10.73 -3.23
C TRP A 66 -3.41 -9.44 -2.43
N LEU A 67 -4.39 -8.61 -2.82
CA LEU A 67 -4.57 -7.28 -2.26
C LEU A 67 -5.08 -7.32 -0.81
N GLN A 68 -6.03 -8.21 -0.50
CA GLN A 68 -6.56 -8.37 0.86
C GLN A 68 -5.46 -8.81 1.85
N PRO A 69 -4.73 -9.92 1.63
CA PRO A 69 -3.65 -10.30 2.53
C PRO A 69 -2.55 -9.25 2.60
N TYR A 70 -2.20 -8.59 1.49
CA TYR A 70 -1.23 -7.49 1.49
C TYR A 70 -1.64 -6.33 2.40
N ALA A 71 -2.88 -5.87 2.28
CA ALA A 71 -3.36 -4.73 3.05
C ALA A 71 -3.46 -5.06 4.55
N VAL A 72 -3.96 -6.25 4.89
CA VAL A 72 -4.06 -6.69 6.28
C VAL A 72 -2.68 -6.95 6.88
N PHE A 73 -1.76 -7.60 6.15
CA PHE A 73 -0.38 -7.78 6.59
C PHE A 73 0.29 -6.42 6.88
N SER A 74 0.12 -5.45 5.98
CA SER A 74 0.71 -4.12 6.15
C SER A 74 0.13 -3.38 7.35
N TYR A 75 -1.17 -3.47 7.57
CA TYR A 75 -1.84 -2.93 8.76
C TYR A 75 -1.30 -3.59 10.04
N LEU A 76 -1.27 -4.91 10.10
CA LEU A 76 -0.81 -5.66 11.28
C LEU A 76 0.67 -5.43 11.59
N ARG A 77 1.52 -5.36 10.57
CA ARG A 77 2.94 -4.96 10.72
C ARG A 77 3.05 -3.62 11.43
N ASP A 78 2.29 -2.63 10.97
CA ASP A 78 2.37 -1.27 11.49
C ASP A 78 1.70 -1.14 12.87
N ALA A 79 0.68 -1.95 13.17
CA ALA A 79 0.01 -2.04 14.47
C ALA A 79 0.91 -2.72 15.52
N TYR A 80 1.54 -3.85 15.17
CA TYR A 80 2.41 -4.62 16.06
C TYR A 80 3.88 -4.19 16.04
N LYS A 81 4.23 -3.18 15.22
CA LYS A 81 5.58 -2.59 15.13
C LYS A 81 6.68 -3.57 14.73
N THR A 82 6.33 -4.68 14.08
CA THR A 82 7.28 -5.67 13.57
C THR A 82 6.73 -6.34 12.31
N PRO A 83 7.54 -6.54 11.25
CA PRO A 83 7.16 -7.38 10.11
C PRO A 83 7.29 -8.87 10.41
N ASN A 84 7.91 -9.26 11.53
CA ASN A 84 8.01 -10.66 11.92
C ASN A 84 6.64 -11.13 12.43
N PHE A 85 5.83 -11.67 11.54
CA PHE A 85 4.48 -12.13 11.86
C PHE A 85 4.44 -13.23 12.93
N ARG A 86 5.56 -13.92 13.18
CA ARG A 86 5.67 -14.94 14.24
C ARG A 86 5.67 -14.33 15.65
N GLU A 87 5.99 -13.04 15.77
CA GLU A 87 5.94 -12.28 17.02
C GLU A 87 4.57 -11.61 17.24
N TRP A 88 3.65 -11.69 16.27
CA TRP A 88 2.35 -11.06 16.39
C TRP A 88 1.49 -11.77 17.44
N PRO A 89 0.85 -11.03 18.37
CA PRO A 89 0.00 -11.63 19.41
C PRO A 89 -1.27 -12.27 18.83
N LYS A 90 -1.69 -11.87 17.62
CA LYS A 90 -2.80 -12.46 16.87
C LYS A 90 -2.45 -12.47 15.39
N TYR A 91 -3.05 -13.39 14.63
CA TYR A 91 -2.86 -13.53 13.18
C TYR A 91 -1.43 -13.92 12.77
N SER A 92 -0.66 -14.53 13.68
CA SER A 92 0.67 -15.08 13.36
C SER A 92 0.59 -16.19 12.30
N THR A 93 -0.57 -16.84 12.17
CA THR A 93 -0.90 -17.77 11.09
C THR A 93 -1.98 -17.17 10.21
N TYR A 94 -1.82 -17.32 8.90
CA TYR A 94 -2.78 -16.82 7.92
C TYR A 94 -4.04 -17.70 7.86
N HIS A 95 -5.20 -17.07 7.98
CA HIS A 95 -6.51 -17.70 7.82
C HIS A 95 -7.37 -16.87 6.88
N ALA A 96 -7.50 -17.29 5.63
CA ALA A 96 -8.15 -16.52 4.56
C ALA A 96 -9.53 -15.94 4.96
N LYS A 97 -10.40 -16.74 5.60
CA LYS A 97 -11.73 -16.28 6.06
C LYS A 97 -11.68 -15.18 7.10
N GLU A 98 -10.69 -15.20 8.01
CA GLU A 98 -10.54 -14.15 9.01
C GLU A 98 -10.06 -12.85 8.37
N ILE A 99 -9.13 -12.95 7.43
CA ILE A 99 -8.57 -11.80 6.70
C ILE A 99 -9.64 -11.17 5.80
N GLU A 100 -10.41 -11.98 5.07
CA GLU A 100 -11.55 -11.52 4.27
C GLU A 100 -12.60 -10.80 5.14
N LYS A 101 -12.86 -11.31 6.35
CA LYS A 101 -13.76 -10.65 7.32
C LYS A 101 -13.22 -9.30 7.78
N MET A 102 -11.92 -9.17 8.04
CA MET A 102 -11.31 -7.88 8.40
C MET A 102 -11.38 -6.85 7.27
N CYS A 103 -11.50 -7.31 6.03
CA CYS A 103 -11.67 -6.43 4.88
C CYS A 103 -13.11 -5.96 4.67
N GLN A 104 -14.05 -6.32 5.56
CA GLN A 104 -15.43 -5.88 5.47
C GLN A 104 -15.61 -4.48 6.09
N PRO A 105 -16.37 -3.56 5.45
CA PRO A 105 -16.55 -2.18 5.90
C PRO A 105 -17.08 -2.02 7.33
N GLU A 106 -17.78 -3.01 7.86
CA GLU A 106 -18.41 -2.98 9.18
C GLU A 106 -17.41 -3.22 10.32
N THR A 107 -16.17 -3.61 10.02
CA THR A 107 -15.15 -3.88 11.03
C THR A 107 -14.41 -2.60 11.46
N ALA A 108 -14.02 -2.54 12.73
CA ALA A 108 -13.28 -1.39 13.27
C ALA A 108 -11.91 -1.18 12.61
N ASP A 109 -11.28 -2.26 12.12
CA ASP A 109 -9.97 -2.23 11.47
C ASP A 109 -10.04 -1.77 10.00
N TYR A 110 -11.22 -1.85 9.37
CA TYR A 110 -11.40 -1.59 7.95
C TYR A 110 -10.84 -0.24 7.48
N PRO A 111 -11.06 0.90 8.17
CA PRO A 111 -10.51 2.18 7.71
C PRO A 111 -8.97 2.19 7.58
N HIS A 112 -8.28 1.41 8.42
CA HIS A 112 -6.83 1.29 8.36
C HIS A 112 -6.38 0.40 7.20
N ILE A 113 -7.10 -0.69 6.95
CA ILE A 113 -6.84 -1.62 5.84
C ILE A 113 -7.16 -0.96 4.49
N ALA A 114 -8.29 -0.25 4.42
CA ALA A 114 -8.78 0.40 3.22
C ALA A 114 -7.86 1.51 2.69
N LEU A 115 -7.05 2.13 3.57
CA LEU A 115 -5.98 3.04 3.16
C LEU A 115 -4.96 2.35 2.24
N TYR A 116 -4.61 1.08 2.50
CA TYR A 116 -3.69 0.34 1.63
C TYR A 116 -4.35 -0.02 0.30
N PHE A 117 -5.66 -0.35 0.27
CA PHE A 117 -6.40 -0.53 -0.99
C PHE A 117 -6.38 0.73 -1.83
N TYR A 118 -6.64 1.88 -1.20
CA TYR A 118 -6.59 3.19 -1.84
C TYR A 118 -5.20 3.49 -2.43
N ILE A 119 -4.14 3.25 -1.66
CA ILE A 119 -2.75 3.47 -2.12
C ILE A 119 -2.42 2.54 -3.29
N GLN A 120 -2.73 1.25 -3.20
CA GLN A 120 -2.45 0.27 -4.26
C GLN A 120 -3.22 0.57 -5.55
N TYR A 121 -4.48 1.00 -5.44
CA TYR A 121 -5.26 1.43 -6.59
C TYR A 121 -4.64 2.64 -7.28
N HIS A 122 -4.23 3.65 -6.51
CA HIS A 122 -3.57 4.83 -7.09
C HIS A 122 -2.20 4.52 -7.69
N LEU A 123 -1.43 3.60 -7.08
CA LEU A 123 -0.19 3.10 -7.65
C LEU A 123 -0.45 2.43 -9.00
N HIS A 124 -1.45 1.55 -9.07
CA HIS A 124 -1.86 0.88 -10.31
C HIS A 124 -2.18 1.89 -11.42
N LEU A 125 -3.03 2.89 -11.14
CA LEU A 125 -3.39 3.92 -12.13
C LEU A 125 -2.16 4.70 -12.62
N GLN A 126 -1.27 5.09 -11.70
CA GLN A 126 -0.08 5.87 -12.05
C GLN A 126 0.91 5.05 -12.89
N LEU A 127 1.14 3.80 -12.53
CA LEU A 127 2.05 2.91 -13.26
C LEU A 127 1.48 2.53 -14.63
N LEU A 128 0.16 2.29 -14.72
CA LEU A 128 -0.51 2.03 -15.99
C LEU A 128 -0.38 3.21 -16.95
N ALA A 129 -0.64 4.44 -16.48
CA ALA A 129 -0.50 5.65 -17.28
C ALA A 129 0.94 5.85 -17.78
N ALA A 130 1.94 5.65 -16.91
CA ALA A 130 3.35 5.75 -17.30
C ALA A 130 3.73 4.68 -18.34
N THR A 131 3.23 3.45 -18.18
CA THR A 131 3.49 2.34 -19.10
C THR A 131 2.83 2.58 -20.47
N GLN A 132 1.60 3.08 -20.48
CA GLN A 132 0.90 3.44 -21.71
C GLN A 132 1.64 4.53 -22.47
N TYR A 133 2.02 5.61 -21.78
CA TYR A 133 2.80 6.69 -22.38
C TYR A 133 4.13 6.20 -22.96
N ALA A 134 4.88 5.37 -22.22
CA ALA A 134 6.13 4.80 -22.72
C ALA A 134 5.91 4.00 -24.02
N ARG A 135 4.86 3.16 -24.07
CA ARG A 135 4.52 2.36 -25.26
C ARG A 135 4.13 3.23 -26.45
N GLU A 136 3.38 4.30 -26.24
CA GLU A 136 3.05 5.29 -27.28
C GLU A 136 4.31 5.94 -27.87
N GLN A 137 5.37 6.09 -27.07
CA GLN A 137 6.68 6.58 -27.50
C GLN A 137 7.60 5.47 -28.05
N GLY A 138 7.10 4.25 -28.25
CA GLY A 138 7.90 3.12 -28.73
C GLY A 138 8.90 2.56 -27.70
N VAL A 139 8.75 2.92 -26.42
CA VAL A 139 9.61 2.48 -25.32
C VAL A 139 8.91 1.38 -24.51
N ALA A 140 9.61 0.27 -24.27
CA ALA A 140 9.15 -0.79 -23.38
C ALA A 140 9.75 -0.63 -21.98
N LEU A 141 8.91 -0.79 -20.94
CA LEU A 141 9.37 -0.85 -19.55
C LEU A 141 9.71 -2.31 -19.19
N LYS A 142 10.98 -2.56 -18.84
CA LYS A 142 11.45 -3.85 -18.34
C LYS A 142 11.44 -3.83 -16.81
N GLY A 143 10.65 -4.71 -16.21
CA GLY A 143 10.67 -4.93 -14.76
C GLY A 143 11.92 -5.67 -14.30
N ASP A 144 12.13 -5.66 -12.98
CA ASP A 144 13.14 -6.47 -12.30
C ASP A 144 12.44 -7.22 -11.16
N ILE A 145 12.53 -8.54 -11.17
CA ILE A 145 11.84 -9.42 -10.21
C ILE A 145 12.92 -10.20 -9.46
N PRO A 146 13.06 -10.02 -8.13
CA PRO A 146 14.02 -10.77 -7.36
C PRO A 146 13.66 -12.26 -7.33
N ILE A 147 14.67 -13.13 -7.25
CA ILE A 147 14.49 -14.60 -7.21
C ILE A 147 13.79 -15.04 -5.91
N GLY A 148 13.93 -14.28 -4.82
CA GLY A 148 13.41 -14.64 -3.50
C GLY A 148 12.57 -13.54 -2.87
N ILE A 149 11.80 -13.95 -1.86
CA ILE A 149 11.02 -13.07 -0.98
C ILE A 149 11.74 -12.87 0.36
N SER A 150 11.29 -11.89 1.13
CA SER A 150 11.69 -11.77 2.54
C SER A 150 11.00 -12.84 3.40
N ARG A 151 11.72 -13.39 4.39
CA ARG A 151 11.15 -14.32 5.41
C ARG A 151 10.00 -13.71 6.23
N ASN A 152 9.91 -12.39 6.22
CA ASN A 152 8.93 -11.56 6.90
C ASN A 152 8.05 -10.79 5.89
N SER A 153 7.76 -11.40 4.74
CA SER A 153 6.83 -10.84 3.75
C SER A 153 5.43 -11.43 3.89
N VAL A 154 4.48 -10.83 3.17
CA VAL A 154 3.10 -11.33 3.07
C VAL A 154 3.05 -12.71 2.44
N GLU A 155 3.90 -13.00 1.45
CA GLU A 155 3.95 -14.30 0.78
C GLU A 155 4.43 -15.42 1.74
N ALA A 156 5.44 -15.14 2.57
CA ALA A 156 5.90 -16.08 3.59
C ALA A 156 4.84 -16.31 4.69
N TRP A 157 3.96 -15.33 4.92
CA TRP A 157 2.86 -15.42 5.87
C TRP A 157 1.66 -16.19 5.31
N THR A 158 1.29 -15.95 4.04
CA THR A 158 0.12 -16.57 3.40
C THR A 158 0.40 -17.97 2.89
N GLU A 159 1.60 -18.21 2.37
CA GLU A 159 1.98 -19.46 1.71
C GLU A 159 3.26 -20.07 2.32
N PRO A 160 3.31 -20.29 3.65
CA PRO A 160 4.53 -20.78 4.31
C PRO A 160 4.98 -22.16 3.80
N TYR A 161 4.07 -22.94 3.20
CA TYR A 161 4.36 -24.26 2.62
C TYR A 161 5.40 -24.22 1.49
N TYR A 162 5.52 -23.11 0.76
CA TYR A 162 6.50 -22.99 -0.33
C TYR A 162 7.93 -22.64 0.14
N PHE A 163 8.13 -22.38 1.44
CA PHE A 163 9.39 -21.84 1.94
C PHE A 163 9.95 -22.66 3.10
N ASN A 164 11.26 -22.90 3.11
CA ASN A 164 11.93 -23.42 4.29
C ASN A 164 12.22 -22.27 5.27
N LEU A 165 11.38 -22.18 6.31
CA LEU A 165 11.44 -21.13 7.33
C LEU A 165 12.16 -21.59 8.60
N ASN A 166 12.96 -22.66 8.57
CA ASN A 166 13.70 -23.21 9.73
C ASN A 166 15.23 -23.04 9.63
N GLY A 167 15.71 -22.32 8.62
CA GLY A 167 17.13 -21.95 8.49
C GLY A 167 17.58 -20.85 9.45
#